data_AF-A0A536UR44-F1
#
_entry.id   AF-A0A536UR44-F1
#
_cell.length_a   1.000
_cell.length_b   1.000
_cell.length_c   1.000
_cell.angle_alpha   90.00
_cell.angle_beta   90.00
_cell.angle_gamma   90.00
#
_symmetry.space_group_name_H-M   'P 1'
#
loop_
_entity.id
_entity.type
_entity.pdbx_description
1 polymer ?
#
loop_
_entity_poly.entity_id
_entity_poly.type
_entity_poly.pdbx_seq_one_letter_code
_entity_poly.pdbx_strand_id
1 'polypeptide(L)'
;MFAMQHRLNTRHRNSVLKLKVATNCPDWDTRIGIVKACSEEVIADHEHGGGRAHWEILEDLGTRIGLKRSEIRAATPIATTQLAWAAWEGLMANRHWLEGIVANTCAERANVPGYGTGIMKKHGWFGLERERWGKLFKLSDEDLEFFELHEEADIEHSDAGWRAVERFAKQLHMEDAVVDACERNLQVWELYLNGIGEAGDKLDAH
;
A
#
# COMPACT_ATOMS: atom_id res chain seq x y z
N MET A 1 2.33 16.12 3.90
CA MET A 1 2.79 15.41 2.68
C MET A 1 2.17 14.03 2.45
N PHE A 2 1.94 13.22 3.49
CA PHE A 2 1.42 11.84 3.35
C PHE A 2 0.17 11.73 2.45
N ALA A 3 -0.92 12.44 2.77
CA ALA A 3 -2.16 12.36 1.98
C ALA A 3 -1.96 12.73 0.50
N MET A 4 -1.07 13.68 0.19
CA MET A 4 -0.79 14.09 -1.19
C MET A 4 -0.05 13.01 -1.98
N GLN A 5 1.02 12.45 -1.41
CA GLN A 5 1.85 11.47 -2.11
C GLN A 5 1.23 10.07 -2.08
N HIS A 6 0.66 9.66 -0.95
CA HIS A 6 0.04 8.35 -0.80
C HIS A 6 -1.21 8.22 -1.67
N ARG A 7 -1.98 9.28 -1.88
CA ARG A 7 -3.10 9.28 -2.83
C ARG A 7 -2.64 9.05 -4.27
N LEU A 8 -1.52 9.66 -4.67
CA LEU A 8 -0.93 9.38 -5.99
C LEU A 8 -0.49 7.92 -6.08
N ASN A 9 0.15 7.41 -5.03
CA ASN A 9 0.66 6.05 -5.00
C ASN A 9 -0.46 5.00 -5.03
N THR A 10 -1.51 5.13 -4.22
CA THR A 10 -2.68 4.22 -4.23
C THR A 10 -3.23 4.09 -5.64
N ARG A 11 -3.43 5.22 -6.34
CA ARG A 11 -3.91 5.19 -7.74
C ARG A 11 -2.91 4.51 -8.67
N HIS A 12 -1.64 4.95 -8.67
CA HIS A 12 -0.65 4.40 -9.60
C HIS A 12 -0.38 2.91 -9.36
N ARG A 13 -0.20 2.52 -8.10
CA ARG A 13 0.09 1.14 -7.73
C ARG A 13 -1.08 0.22 -8.07
N ASN A 14 -2.32 0.61 -7.74
CA ASN A 14 -3.48 -0.25 -7.91
C ASN A 14 -4.06 -0.24 -9.34
N SER A 15 -3.93 0.87 -10.09
CA SER A 15 -4.44 0.95 -11.46
C SER A 15 -3.39 0.71 -12.54
N VAL A 16 -2.11 0.57 -12.19
CA VAL A 16 -1.03 0.35 -13.16
C VAL A 16 -0.15 -0.83 -12.75
N LEU A 17 0.50 -0.75 -11.58
CA LEU A 17 1.54 -1.72 -11.23
C LEU A 17 0.97 -3.11 -10.89
N LYS A 18 -0.07 -3.20 -10.05
CA LYS A 18 -0.75 -4.46 -9.73
C LYS A 18 -1.29 -5.15 -11.00
N LEU A 19 -1.83 -4.36 -11.95
CA LEU A 19 -2.33 -4.90 -13.22
C LEU A 19 -1.22 -5.45 -14.13
N LYS A 20 0.01 -4.90 -14.08
CA LYS A 20 1.16 -5.48 -14.78
C LYS A 20 1.51 -6.87 -14.23
N VAL A 21 1.44 -7.04 -12.90
CA VAL A 21 1.61 -8.37 -12.27
C VAL A 21 0.53 -9.34 -12.74
N ALA A 22 -0.74 -8.92 -12.74
CA ALA A 22 -1.84 -9.75 -13.22
C ALA A 22 -1.64 -10.18 -14.68
N THR A 23 -1.18 -9.27 -15.53
CA THR A 23 -0.89 -9.54 -16.95
C THR A 23 0.23 -10.57 -17.12
N ASN A 24 1.25 -10.54 -16.26
CA ASN A 24 2.39 -11.45 -16.27
C ASN A 24 2.14 -12.79 -15.56
N CYS A 25 1.09 -12.89 -14.72
CA CYS A 25 0.78 -14.09 -13.95
C CYS A 25 0.09 -15.14 -14.83
N PRO A 26 0.66 -16.35 -15.02
CA PRO A 26 0.07 -17.40 -15.84
C PRO A 26 -1.04 -18.19 -15.12
N ASP A 27 -1.09 -18.15 -13.79
CA ASP A 27 -2.12 -18.79 -12.99
C ASP A 27 -3.41 -17.96 -13.02
N TRP A 28 -4.49 -18.55 -13.53
CA TRP A 28 -5.73 -17.83 -13.78
C TRP A 28 -6.41 -17.34 -12.49
N ASP A 29 -6.48 -18.19 -11.47
CA ASP A 29 -7.16 -17.84 -10.22
C ASP A 29 -6.42 -16.71 -9.49
N THR A 30 -5.09 -16.78 -9.44
CA THR A 30 -4.24 -15.72 -8.88
C THR A 30 -4.41 -14.42 -9.67
N ARG A 31 -4.41 -14.49 -11.01
CA ARG A 31 -4.63 -13.33 -11.88
C ARG A 31 -5.97 -12.65 -11.59
N ILE A 32 -7.07 -13.42 -11.52
CA ILE A 32 -8.40 -12.88 -11.24
C ILE A 32 -8.48 -12.29 -9.83
N GLY A 33 -7.84 -12.92 -8.84
CA GLY A 33 -7.72 -12.37 -7.48
C GLY A 33 -7.06 -10.99 -7.47
N ILE A 34 -5.95 -10.82 -8.19
CA ILE A 34 -5.27 -9.52 -8.30
C ILE A 34 -6.19 -8.47 -8.94
N VAL A 35 -6.91 -8.82 -10.01
CA VAL A 35 -7.84 -7.90 -10.69
C VAL A 35 -9.00 -7.50 -9.76
N LYS A 36 -9.55 -8.43 -8.98
CA LYS A 36 -10.58 -8.14 -7.98
C LYS A 36 -10.08 -7.12 -6.96
N ALA A 37 -8.91 -7.37 -6.35
CA ALA A 37 -8.31 -6.44 -5.38
C ALA A 37 -8.05 -5.04 -6.00
N CYS A 38 -7.61 -4.97 -7.26
CA CYS A 38 -7.45 -3.68 -7.95
C CYS A 38 -8.79 -2.95 -8.14
N SER A 39 -9.89 -3.68 -8.34
CA SER A 39 -11.21 -3.09 -8.52
C SER A 39 -11.74 -2.45 -7.25
N GLU A 40 -11.51 -3.08 -6.08
CA GLU A 40 -11.89 -2.54 -4.77
C GLU A 40 -11.15 -1.22 -4.48
N GLU A 41 -9.87 -1.19 -4.82
CA GLU A 41 -8.98 -0.06 -4.60
C GLU A 41 -9.27 1.16 -5.49
N VAL A 42 -9.77 0.94 -6.71
CA VAL A 42 -9.90 1.98 -7.75
C VAL A 42 -11.35 2.37 -8.01
N ILE A 43 -12.27 1.42 -7.96
CA ILE A 43 -13.68 1.60 -8.33
C ILE A 43 -14.54 1.77 -7.08
N ALA A 44 -14.64 0.73 -6.27
CA ALA A 44 -15.43 0.72 -5.04
C ALA A 44 -15.12 -0.53 -4.23
N ASP A 45 -14.86 -0.34 -2.94
CA ASP A 45 -14.81 -1.42 -1.96
C ASP A 45 -16.12 -1.44 -1.19
N HIS A 46 -17.00 -2.40 -1.53
CA HIS A 46 -18.30 -2.55 -0.88
C HIS A 46 -18.24 -3.32 0.44
N GLU A 47 -17.21 -4.15 0.63
CA GLU A 47 -17.10 -5.05 1.78
C GLU A 47 -16.55 -4.29 2.99
N HIS A 48 -15.51 -3.47 2.77
CA HIS A 48 -14.85 -2.71 3.83
C HIS A 48 -14.93 -1.19 3.62
N GLY A 49 -14.96 -0.72 2.37
CA GLY A 49 -14.91 0.71 2.03
C GLY A 49 -16.26 1.45 2.03
N GLY A 50 -17.35 0.75 2.36
CA GLY A 50 -18.69 1.34 2.31
C GLY A 50 -19.12 1.81 0.91
N GLY A 51 -18.56 1.20 -0.13
CA GLY A 51 -18.79 1.55 -1.55
C GLY A 51 -17.90 2.68 -2.07
N ARG A 52 -16.95 3.18 -1.29
CA ARG A 52 -15.92 4.14 -1.74
C ARG A 52 -14.64 3.40 -2.14
N ALA A 53 -13.89 3.99 -3.06
CA ALA A 53 -12.56 3.51 -3.36
C ALA A 53 -11.54 4.00 -2.31
N HIS A 54 -10.46 3.25 -2.10
CA HIS A 54 -9.46 3.55 -1.06
C HIS A 54 -8.81 4.93 -1.24
N TRP A 55 -8.63 5.37 -2.50
CA TRP A 55 -8.10 6.71 -2.79
C TRP A 55 -9.06 7.84 -2.39
N GLU A 56 -10.38 7.60 -2.35
CA GLU A 56 -11.37 8.58 -1.90
C GLU A 56 -11.30 8.75 -0.39
N ILE A 57 -11.23 7.64 0.34
CA ILE A 57 -11.09 7.60 1.79
C ILE A 57 -9.81 8.35 2.23
N LEU A 58 -8.72 8.18 1.49
CA LEU A 58 -7.48 8.91 1.72
C LEU A 58 -7.57 10.41 1.40
N GLU A 59 -8.33 10.79 0.36
CA GLU A 59 -8.63 12.21 0.11
C GLU A 59 -9.43 12.81 1.29
N ASP A 60 -10.40 12.07 1.84
CA ASP A 60 -11.20 12.50 2.98
C ASP A 60 -10.33 12.69 4.24
N LEU A 61 -9.45 11.74 4.56
CA LEU A 61 -8.45 11.88 5.62
C LEU A 61 -7.62 13.17 5.45
N GLY A 62 -7.15 13.44 4.23
CA GLY A 62 -6.42 14.66 3.90
C GLY A 62 -7.23 15.94 4.19
N THR A 63 -8.53 15.94 3.87
CA THR A 63 -9.39 17.09 4.18
C THR A 63 -9.66 17.26 5.68
N ARG A 64 -9.77 16.16 6.43
CA ARG A 64 -9.96 16.16 7.89
C ARG A 64 -8.76 16.76 8.63
N ILE A 65 -7.55 16.60 8.09
CA ILE A 65 -6.34 17.25 8.63
C ILE A 65 -6.08 18.67 8.09
N GLY A 66 -7.05 19.26 7.37
CA GLY A 66 -7.02 20.66 6.96
C GLY A 66 -6.51 20.96 5.55
N LEU A 67 -6.21 19.94 4.73
CA LEU A 67 -5.84 20.16 3.32
C LEU A 67 -7.07 20.45 2.46
N LYS A 68 -6.92 21.30 1.45
CA LYS A 68 -7.95 21.44 0.41
C LYS A 68 -7.86 20.26 -0.55
N ARG A 69 -9.01 19.75 -0.96
CA ARG A 69 -9.08 18.68 -1.97
C ARG A 69 -8.39 19.06 -3.29
N SER A 70 -8.40 20.34 -3.66
CA SER A 70 -7.65 20.86 -4.82
C SER A 70 -6.14 20.68 -4.67
N GLU A 71 -5.59 20.85 -3.46
CA GLU A 71 -4.15 20.68 -3.20
C GLU A 71 -3.77 19.20 -3.29
N ILE A 72 -4.57 18.31 -2.71
CA ILE A 72 -4.36 16.85 -2.80
C ILE A 72 -4.39 16.38 -4.26
N ARG A 73 -5.35 16.87 -5.05
CA ARG A 73 -5.54 16.47 -6.45
C ARG A 73 -4.51 17.07 -7.40
N ALA A 74 -3.99 18.25 -7.10
CA ALA A 74 -2.95 18.93 -7.88
C ALA A 74 -1.53 18.48 -7.52
N ALA A 75 -1.37 17.67 -6.46
CA ALA A 75 -0.07 17.18 -6.04
C ALA A 75 0.64 16.45 -7.19
N THR A 76 1.93 16.75 -7.36
CA THR A 76 2.84 16.02 -8.24
C THR A 76 3.69 15.06 -7.42
N PRO A 77 4.10 13.91 -7.98
CA PRO A 77 4.96 13.00 -7.25
C PRO A 77 6.31 13.67 -6.96
N ILE A 78 6.78 13.60 -5.72
CA ILE A 78 8.14 14.03 -5.36
C ILE A 78 9.18 13.05 -5.92
N ALA A 79 10.46 13.47 -5.93
CA ALA A 79 11.54 12.67 -6.52
C ALA A 79 11.62 11.25 -5.96
N THR A 80 11.48 11.07 -4.63
CA THR A 80 11.50 9.74 -4.01
C THR A 80 10.27 8.90 -4.38
N THR A 81 9.09 9.50 -4.53
CA THR A 81 7.89 8.83 -5.07
C THR A 81 8.13 8.34 -6.49
N GLN A 82 8.72 9.17 -7.35
CA GLN A 82 9.04 8.78 -8.73
C GLN A 82 10.06 7.64 -8.79
N LEU A 83 11.11 7.71 -7.96
CA LEU A 83 12.11 6.65 -7.86
C LEU A 83 11.50 5.34 -7.35
N ALA A 84 10.62 5.41 -6.36
CA ALA A 84 9.91 4.23 -5.86
C ALA A 84 9.01 3.61 -6.94
N TRP A 85 8.28 4.43 -7.70
CA TRP A 85 7.48 3.94 -8.82
C TRP A 85 8.31 3.27 -9.90
N ALA A 86 9.47 3.83 -10.26
CA ALA A 86 10.38 3.20 -11.22
C ALA A 86 10.94 1.86 -10.71
N ALA A 87 11.30 1.79 -9.42
CA ALA A 87 11.78 0.55 -8.81
C ALA A 87 10.68 -0.53 -8.77
N TRP A 88 9.46 -0.15 -8.36
CA TRP A 88 8.32 -1.06 -8.39
C TRP A 88 7.91 -1.46 -9.81
N GLU A 89 8.01 -0.59 -10.80
CA GLU A 89 7.83 -0.96 -12.20
C GLU A 89 8.86 -2.02 -12.63
N GLY A 90 10.11 -1.89 -12.20
CA GLY A 90 11.13 -2.93 -12.34
C GLY A 90 10.66 -4.28 -11.78
N LEU A 91 10.23 -4.31 -10.51
CA LEU A 91 9.79 -5.54 -9.82
C LEU A 91 8.47 -6.12 -10.35
N MET A 92 7.49 -5.28 -10.66
CA MET A 92 6.12 -5.69 -10.95
C MET A 92 5.84 -5.92 -12.44
N ALA A 93 6.66 -5.33 -13.32
CA ALA A 93 6.49 -5.45 -14.77
C ALA A 93 7.58 -6.26 -15.47
N ASN A 94 8.83 -6.20 -14.96
CA ASN A 94 10.00 -6.71 -15.67
C ASN A 94 10.65 -7.93 -15.01
N ARG A 95 10.12 -8.38 -13.88
CA ARG A 95 10.56 -9.60 -13.18
C ARG A 95 9.52 -10.69 -13.29
N HIS A 96 9.85 -11.86 -12.75
CA HIS A 96 8.91 -12.97 -12.71
C HIS A 96 7.66 -12.55 -11.90
N TRP A 97 6.48 -13.00 -12.33
CA TRP A 97 5.21 -12.58 -11.72
C TRP A 97 5.15 -12.86 -10.21
N LEU A 98 5.85 -13.89 -9.74
CA LEU A 98 5.95 -14.21 -8.31
C LEU A 98 6.69 -13.12 -7.51
N GLU A 99 7.78 -12.57 -8.06
CA GLU A 99 8.48 -11.41 -7.49
C GLU A 99 7.57 -10.17 -7.53
N GLY A 100 6.76 -10.03 -8.59
CA GLY A 100 5.74 -8.98 -8.69
C GLY A 100 4.64 -9.09 -7.62
N ILE A 101 4.18 -10.31 -7.31
CA ILE A 101 3.21 -10.55 -6.22
C ILE A 101 3.85 -10.21 -4.87
N VAL A 102 5.10 -10.60 -4.65
CA VAL A 102 5.84 -10.22 -3.44
C VAL A 102 5.90 -8.70 -3.30
N ALA A 103 6.24 -7.99 -4.37
CA ALA A 103 6.26 -6.52 -4.36
C ALA A 103 4.89 -5.92 -3.99
N ASN A 104 3.81 -6.64 -4.29
CA ASN A 104 2.47 -6.26 -3.87
C ASN A 104 2.20 -6.54 -2.38
N THR A 105 2.39 -7.78 -1.96
CA THR A 105 1.85 -8.30 -0.70
C THR A 105 2.77 -8.06 0.51
N CYS A 106 4.08 -7.87 0.27
CA CYS A 106 5.10 -7.73 1.30
C CYS A 106 4.88 -6.46 2.16
N ALA A 107 4.38 -5.37 1.58
CA ALA A 107 4.09 -4.14 2.32
C ALA A 107 2.77 -4.18 3.10
N GLU A 108 1.74 -4.79 2.52
CA GLU A 108 0.45 -5.02 3.20
C GLU A 108 0.66 -5.86 4.47
N ARG A 109 1.65 -6.76 4.47
CA ARG A 109 1.99 -7.57 5.65
C ARG A 109 2.47 -6.76 6.86
N ALA A 110 3.05 -5.57 6.66
CA ALA A 110 3.46 -4.71 7.76
C ALA A 110 2.27 -4.05 8.48
N ASN A 111 1.10 -3.99 7.81
CA ASN A 111 -0.13 -3.46 8.37
C ASN A 111 -0.86 -4.48 9.25
N VAL A 112 -0.54 -5.77 9.12
CA VAL A 112 -1.19 -6.86 9.85
C VAL A 112 -0.57 -7.04 11.26
N PRO A 113 -1.36 -7.37 12.30
CA PRO A 113 -0.85 -7.72 13.63
C PRO A 113 0.15 -8.88 13.65
N GLY A 114 1.01 -8.90 14.68
CA GLY A 114 1.93 -10.00 14.98
C GLY A 114 3.42 -9.67 14.84
N TYR A 115 3.77 -8.58 14.14
CA TYR A 115 5.15 -8.15 13.92
C TYR A 115 5.55 -6.94 14.77
N GLY A 116 6.84 -6.81 15.09
CA GLY A 116 7.36 -5.70 15.91
C GLY A 116 7.04 -5.82 17.40
N THR A 117 6.94 -4.69 18.08
CA THR A 117 6.71 -4.59 19.54
C THR A 117 5.63 -3.59 19.90
N GLY A 118 5.02 -3.70 21.07
CA GLY A 118 4.02 -2.74 21.56
C GLY A 118 2.74 -2.72 20.72
N ILE A 119 2.22 -1.52 20.41
CA ILE A 119 1.00 -1.33 19.61
C ILE A 119 1.14 -1.97 18.23
N MET A 120 2.32 -1.87 17.61
CA MET A 120 2.57 -2.46 16.29
C MET A 120 2.40 -3.98 16.30
N LYS A 121 2.80 -4.66 17.37
CA LYS A 121 2.58 -6.11 17.50
C LYS A 121 1.10 -6.46 17.62
N LYS A 122 0.33 -5.58 18.29
CA LYS A 122 -1.08 -5.84 18.60
C LYS A 122 -2.02 -5.47 17.45
N HIS A 123 -1.71 -4.40 16.72
CA HIS A 123 -2.61 -3.77 15.74
C HIS A 123 -1.91 -3.45 14.40
N GLY A 124 -0.68 -3.94 14.18
CA GLY A 124 0.08 -3.65 12.97
C GLY A 124 0.55 -2.19 12.87
N TRP A 125 1.16 -1.85 11.73
CA TRP A 125 1.64 -0.49 11.49
C TRP A 125 0.50 0.54 11.44
N PHE A 126 -0.63 0.21 10.81
CA PHE A 126 -1.76 1.15 10.74
C PHE A 126 -2.48 1.37 12.05
N GLY A 127 -2.55 0.37 12.95
CA GLY A 127 -3.05 0.62 14.31
C GLY A 127 -2.17 1.61 15.08
N LEU A 128 -0.84 1.57 14.87
CA LEU A 128 0.07 2.56 15.45
C LEU A 128 -0.15 3.95 14.84
N GLU A 129 -0.27 4.04 13.51
CA GLU A 129 -0.48 5.33 12.84
C GLU A 129 -1.87 5.92 13.15
N ARG A 130 -2.91 5.10 13.30
CA ARG A 130 -4.24 5.52 13.78
C ARG A 130 -4.13 6.27 15.11
N GLU A 131 -3.44 5.69 16.09
CA GLU A 131 -3.25 6.32 17.39
C GLU A 131 -2.45 7.63 17.29
N ARG A 132 -1.39 7.65 16.48
CA ARG A 132 -0.55 8.84 16.27
C ARG A 132 -1.33 9.97 15.61
N TRP A 133 -2.04 9.68 14.52
CA TRP A 133 -2.83 10.66 13.79
C TRP A 133 -4.00 11.19 14.61
N GLY A 134 -4.71 10.31 15.33
CA GLY A 134 -5.77 10.70 16.25
C GLY A 134 -5.30 11.72 17.28
N LYS A 135 -4.14 11.48 17.90
CA LYS A 135 -3.54 12.40 18.87
C LYS A 135 -3.04 13.70 18.23
N LEU A 136 -2.32 13.60 17.12
CA LEU A 136 -1.66 14.74 16.48
C LEU A 136 -2.66 15.74 15.90
N PHE A 137 -3.70 15.24 15.22
CA PHE A 137 -4.69 16.06 14.52
C PHE A 137 -6.02 16.18 15.28
N LYS A 138 -6.13 15.58 16.46
CA LYS A 138 -7.35 15.57 17.31
C LYS A 138 -8.57 15.02 16.56
N LEU A 139 -8.34 13.95 15.80
CA LEU A 139 -9.37 13.28 15.00
C LEU A 139 -10.18 12.31 15.87
N SER A 140 -11.46 12.17 15.55
CA SER A 140 -12.32 11.13 16.12
C SER A 140 -11.98 9.75 15.51
N ASP A 141 -12.54 8.68 16.07
CA ASP A 141 -12.38 7.34 15.47
C ASP A 141 -12.99 7.26 14.07
N GLU A 142 -14.15 7.90 13.85
CA GLU A 142 -14.82 7.97 12.54
C GLU A 142 -13.96 8.69 11.48
N ASP A 143 -13.15 9.66 11.93
CA ASP A 143 -12.24 10.40 11.06
C ASP A 143 -11.02 9.59 10.60
N LEU A 144 -10.74 8.48 11.30
CA LEU A 144 -9.56 7.63 11.11
C LEU A 144 -9.88 6.34 10.33
N GLU A 145 -11.04 6.27 9.68
CA GLU A 145 -11.50 5.10 8.90
C GLU A 145 -10.46 4.57 7.89
N PHE A 146 -9.61 5.45 7.34
CA PHE A 146 -8.53 5.05 6.45
C PHE A 146 -7.61 4.00 7.09
N PHE A 147 -7.30 4.14 8.38
CA PHE A 147 -6.42 3.20 9.08
C PHE A 147 -7.14 1.92 9.54
N GLU A 148 -8.48 1.95 9.65
CA GLU A 148 -9.30 0.81 10.07
C GLU A 148 -9.62 -0.14 8.90
N LEU A 149 -9.87 0.42 7.71
CA LEU A 149 -10.10 -0.32 6.46
C LEU A 149 -9.04 -1.39 6.19
N HIS A 150 -7.81 -1.11 6.61
CA HIS A 150 -6.64 -1.92 6.37
C HIS A 150 -6.31 -2.92 7.51
N GLU A 151 -7.23 -3.15 8.46
CA GLU A 151 -7.06 -4.27 9.39
C GLU A 151 -7.59 -5.58 8.78
N GLU A 152 -8.87 -5.66 8.40
CA GLU A 152 -9.46 -6.89 7.85
C GLU A 152 -9.09 -7.12 6.38
N ALA A 153 -9.22 -6.08 5.54
CA ALA A 153 -8.95 -6.19 4.11
C ALA A 153 -7.48 -6.55 3.83
N ASP A 154 -6.53 -5.96 4.56
CA ASP A 154 -5.11 -6.29 4.39
C ASP A 154 -4.79 -7.70 4.88
N ILE A 155 -5.49 -8.24 5.89
CA ILE A 155 -5.32 -9.64 6.29
C ILE A 155 -5.73 -10.55 5.12
N GLU A 156 -6.91 -10.33 4.54
CA GLU A 156 -7.40 -11.16 3.44
C GLU A 156 -6.53 -11.04 2.19
N HIS A 157 -6.23 -9.82 1.76
CA HIS A 157 -5.41 -9.54 0.58
C HIS A 157 -3.97 -10.01 0.75
N SER A 158 -3.37 -9.74 1.91
CA SER A 158 -2.01 -10.19 2.20
C SER A 158 -1.95 -11.71 2.24
N ASP A 159 -2.88 -12.39 2.92
CA ASP A 159 -2.89 -13.85 2.97
C ASP A 159 -3.14 -14.48 1.60
N ALA A 160 -3.98 -13.89 0.75
CA ALA A 160 -4.16 -14.36 -0.62
C ALA A 160 -2.85 -14.28 -1.42
N GLY A 161 -2.14 -13.14 -1.35
CA GLY A 161 -0.83 -12.97 -1.97
C GLY A 161 0.21 -13.94 -1.42
N TRP A 162 0.32 -14.08 -0.10
CA TRP A 162 1.28 -14.97 0.54
C TRP A 162 1.00 -16.45 0.30
N ARG A 163 -0.27 -16.88 0.22
CA ARG A 163 -0.62 -18.26 -0.18
C ARG A 163 -0.14 -18.56 -1.60
N ALA A 164 -0.27 -17.61 -2.53
CA ALA A 164 0.28 -17.76 -3.87
C ALA A 164 1.80 -17.82 -3.84
N VAL A 165 2.47 -16.92 -3.11
CA VAL A 165 3.93 -16.93 -2.94
C VAL A 165 4.41 -18.27 -2.38
N GLU A 166 3.83 -18.75 -1.29
CA GLU A 166 4.23 -20.02 -0.66
C GLU A 166 4.10 -21.19 -1.62
N ARG A 167 2.94 -21.32 -2.27
CA ARG A 167 2.66 -22.42 -3.19
C ARG A 167 3.62 -22.40 -4.38
N PHE A 168 3.72 -21.27 -5.06
CA PHE A 168 4.43 -21.19 -6.33
C PHE A 168 5.93 -21.04 -6.17
N ALA A 169 6.42 -20.46 -5.07
CA ALA A 169 7.87 -20.44 -4.79
C ALA A 169 8.41 -21.88 -4.68
N LYS A 170 7.72 -22.74 -3.92
CA LYS A 170 8.06 -24.17 -3.77
C LYS A 170 7.96 -24.93 -5.09
N GLN A 171 6.89 -24.69 -5.85
CA GLN A 171 6.66 -25.40 -7.11
C GLN A 171 7.65 -25.01 -8.21
N LEU A 172 8.10 -23.75 -8.23
CA LEU A 172 8.98 -23.21 -9.27
C LEU A 172 10.45 -23.14 -8.83
N HIS A 173 10.77 -23.54 -7.60
CA HIS A 173 12.10 -23.43 -7.00
C HIS A 173 12.63 -21.99 -6.98
N MET A 174 11.78 -21.05 -6.55
CA MET A 174 12.03 -19.60 -6.54
C MET A 174 12.09 -19.01 -5.14
N GLU A 175 12.24 -19.81 -4.09
CA GLU A 175 12.23 -19.38 -2.69
C GLU A 175 13.24 -18.24 -2.42
N ASP A 176 14.48 -18.38 -2.89
CA ASP A 176 15.49 -17.33 -2.70
C ASP A 176 15.16 -16.07 -3.48
N ALA A 177 14.62 -16.20 -4.70
CA ALA A 177 14.25 -15.07 -5.54
C ALA A 177 13.09 -14.26 -4.93
N VAL A 178 12.11 -14.93 -4.32
CA VAL A 178 11.00 -14.23 -3.65
C VAL A 178 11.45 -13.53 -2.38
N VAL A 179 12.40 -14.09 -1.63
CA VAL A 179 12.99 -13.45 -0.44
C VAL A 179 13.77 -12.20 -0.84
N ASP A 180 14.67 -12.31 -1.82
CA ASP A 180 15.44 -11.19 -2.36
C ASP A 180 14.54 -10.08 -2.93
N ALA A 181 13.44 -10.44 -3.60
CA ALA A 181 12.45 -9.48 -4.06
C ALA A 181 11.73 -8.75 -2.90
N CYS A 182 11.40 -9.44 -1.79
CA CYS A 182 10.77 -8.80 -0.63
C CYS A 182 11.76 -7.85 0.06
N GLU A 183 13.03 -8.24 0.24
CA GLU A 183 14.06 -7.37 0.82
C GLU A 183 14.23 -6.07 0.01
N ARG A 184 14.36 -6.18 -1.31
CA ARG A 184 14.43 -5.00 -2.20
C ARG A 184 13.18 -4.16 -2.12
N ASN A 185 12.00 -4.80 -2.10
CA ASN A 185 10.74 -4.08 -2.01
C ASN A 185 10.64 -3.27 -0.70
N LEU A 186 11.05 -3.85 0.43
CA LEU A 186 11.04 -3.16 1.74
C LEU A 186 11.96 -1.93 1.73
N GLN A 187 13.13 -2.00 1.09
CA GLN A 187 14.02 -0.85 0.92
C GLN A 187 13.37 0.26 0.07
N VAL A 188 12.62 -0.11 -0.97
CA VAL A 188 11.88 0.85 -1.80
C VAL A 188 10.77 1.52 -0.99
N TRP A 189 10.06 0.77 -0.13
CA TRP A 189 9.04 1.31 0.78
C TRP A 189 9.63 2.26 1.81
N GLU A 190 10.79 1.93 2.38
CA GLU A 190 11.51 2.80 3.31
C GLU A 190 11.90 4.11 2.63
N LEU A 191 12.50 4.07 1.44
CA LEU A 191 12.84 5.26 0.65
C LEU A 191 11.60 6.13 0.38
N TYR A 192 10.48 5.49 0.00
CA TYR A 192 9.22 6.16 -0.29
C TYR A 192 8.67 6.89 0.94
N LEU A 193 8.55 6.21 2.08
CA LEU A 193 8.00 6.77 3.31
C LEU A 193 8.92 7.82 3.94
N ASN A 194 10.23 7.58 3.97
CA ASN A 194 11.21 8.55 4.49
C ASN A 194 11.20 9.83 3.64
N GLY A 195 11.16 9.71 2.31
CA GLY A 195 11.09 10.88 1.44
C GLY A 195 9.80 11.70 1.60
N ILE A 196 8.68 11.05 1.91
CA ILE A 196 7.43 11.73 2.28
C ILE A 196 7.59 12.49 3.60
N GLY A 197 8.23 11.87 4.60
CA GLY A 197 8.54 12.50 5.89
C GLY A 197 9.40 13.74 5.71
N GLU A 198 10.56 13.61 5.05
CA GLU A 198 11.48 14.73 4.78
C GLU A 198 10.83 15.87 3.98
N ALA A 199 9.97 15.54 3.01
CA ALA A 199 9.22 16.55 2.28
C ALA A 199 8.18 17.25 3.17
N GLY A 200 7.59 16.52 4.13
CA GLY A 200 6.72 17.09 5.16
C GLY A 200 7.45 18.09 6.03
N ASP A 201 8.60 17.70 6.59
CA ASP A 201 9.40 18.57 7.47
C ASP A 201 9.82 19.87 6.79
N LYS A 202 10.08 19.83 5.48
CA LYS A 202 10.42 21.02 4.68
C LYS A 202 9.23 21.96 4.45
N LEU A 203 7.99 21.46 4.46
CA LEU A 203 6.81 22.31 4.38
C LEU A 203 6.57 23.06 5.68
N ASP A 204 6.83 22.43 6.83
CA ASP A 204 6.63 23.04 8.16
C ASP A 204 7.74 24.06 8.52
N ALA A 205 8.85 24.05 7.79
CA ALA A 205 9.97 24.99 7.97
C ALA A 205 9.74 26.38 7.35
N HIS A 206 8.57 26.61 6.73
CA HIS A 206 8.19 27.84 6.03
C HIS A 206 6.86 28.41 6.54
#